data_AF-A0A8H3XJT3-F1
#
_entry.id   AF-A0A8H3XJT3-F1
#
_cell.length_a   1.000
_cell.length_b   1.000
_cell.length_c   1.000
_cell.angle_alpha   90.00
_cell.angle_beta   90.00
_cell.angle_gamma   90.00
#
_symmetry.space_group_name_H-M   'P 1'
#
loop_
_entity.id
_entity.type
_entity.pdbx_description
1 polymer ?
#
loop_
_entity_poly.entity_id
_entity_poly.type
_entity_poly.pdbx_seq_one_letter_code
_entity_poly.pdbx_strand_id
1 'polypeptide(L)'
;MTIENQCILAIGRKGTGKSSTGKVFGAPNIIPEQPDASKVTVNDIKNGSFYIETPGFDNYDEDKLNEIKRQILHALFDKGIDKITTILWFVDPKDGTQTSWEHEAKFIESLTDQYDGNVWENTIIVTKGDKIENGPREAAKTISRFKEGNNEALKDPLTKTGDFLIRFFESLPTNSDEGLPANNDEGLPANNDEGLPTNSDECSPTNSDEGSPTNNDEDSPTNNDEGSPTNDDEGSPTNDDESLPTNNDEGLSTNNNEEGVLSDQLNEAHIFKESEPEKIIAEYVSLMKEHASSPIKFYFSQVKCKRCPEMTDPRLAVPGCHSETEDCHGEIENTHQGEIINQHPNGLQDYHPGSLKVYHPGSPTNIHPGKSHDNELDSSFGASIVRILSLGIVSKKTSGFWECCQKQLDSEGCKKVYTCCEKNNDGCQQKYDCCECSPDNNGCEKKFGCCDESYTNKGCQSIYEICKHKVDEDTCIMVCKECEQPANTKGCKERCKQCKKALTEKGCSSIPHEFICN
;
A
#
# COMPACT_ATOMS: atom_id res chain seq x y z
N MET A 1 -25.55 -12.96 -40.49
CA MET A 1 -24.34 -12.12 -40.61
C MET A 1 -23.80 -11.93 -39.20
N THR A 2 -22.59 -12.40 -38.92
CA THR A 2 -21.93 -12.16 -37.63
C THR A 2 -21.18 -10.84 -37.71
N ILE A 3 -21.39 -9.96 -36.73
CA ILE A 3 -20.52 -8.79 -36.59
C ILE A 3 -19.24 -9.27 -35.90
N GLU A 4 -18.12 -9.13 -36.59
CA GLU A 4 -16.79 -9.49 -36.09
C GLU A 4 -15.98 -8.21 -35.88
N ASN A 5 -15.12 -8.20 -34.86
CA ASN A 5 -14.21 -7.10 -34.57
C ASN A 5 -14.90 -5.73 -34.35
N GLN A 6 -16.06 -5.74 -33.68
CA GLN A 6 -16.78 -4.52 -33.28
C GLN A 6 -16.31 -4.01 -31.92
N CYS A 7 -16.36 -2.71 -31.71
CA CYS A 7 -16.24 -2.10 -30.40
C CYS A 7 -17.43 -1.19 -30.17
N ILE A 8 -18.32 -1.63 -29.27
CA ILE A 8 -19.57 -0.97 -28.93
C ILE A 8 -19.38 -0.22 -27.62
N LEU A 9 -19.60 1.09 -27.63
CA LEU A 9 -19.55 1.94 -26.45
C LEU A 9 -20.97 2.29 -26.00
N ALA A 10 -21.36 1.86 -24.79
CA ALA A 10 -22.67 2.12 -24.22
C ALA A 10 -22.64 3.30 -23.25
N ILE A 11 -23.40 4.35 -23.56
CA ILE A 11 -23.47 5.63 -22.85
C ILE A 11 -24.93 5.90 -22.47
N GLY A 12 -25.18 6.38 -21.25
CA GLY A 12 -26.52 6.74 -20.80
C GLY A 12 -26.61 6.82 -19.29
N ARG A 13 -27.74 7.31 -18.78
CA ARG A 13 -28.03 7.44 -17.33
C ARG A 13 -28.19 6.09 -16.63
N LYS A 14 -28.21 6.06 -15.30
CA LYS A 14 -28.41 4.81 -14.56
C LYS A 14 -29.81 4.26 -14.84
N GLY A 15 -29.94 2.95 -14.99
CA GLY A 15 -31.24 2.29 -15.22
C GLY A 15 -31.77 2.30 -16.66
N THR A 16 -31.08 2.94 -17.60
CA THR A 16 -31.51 3.05 -19.02
C THR A 16 -31.33 1.77 -19.84
N GLY A 17 -30.79 0.68 -19.25
CA GLY A 17 -30.69 -0.63 -19.92
C GLY A 17 -29.34 -0.96 -20.55
N LYS A 18 -28.28 -0.18 -20.25
CA LYS A 18 -26.90 -0.45 -20.70
C LYS A 18 -26.42 -1.87 -20.37
N SER A 19 -26.52 -2.29 -19.11
CA SER A 19 -26.05 -3.60 -18.68
C SER A 19 -26.92 -4.73 -19.24
N SER A 20 -28.24 -4.54 -19.30
CA SER A 20 -29.17 -5.51 -19.91
C SER A 20 -28.84 -5.74 -21.39
N THR A 21 -28.56 -4.67 -22.13
CA THR A 21 -28.13 -4.77 -23.53
C THR A 21 -26.76 -5.42 -23.65
N GLY A 22 -25.82 -5.15 -22.74
CA GLY A 22 -24.54 -5.85 -22.68
C GLY A 22 -24.70 -7.36 -22.56
N LYS A 23 -25.64 -7.83 -21.72
CA LYS A 23 -25.97 -9.27 -21.59
C LYS A 23 -26.47 -9.87 -22.89
N VAL A 24 -27.32 -9.13 -23.62
CA VAL A 24 -27.79 -9.55 -24.96
C VAL A 24 -26.60 -9.77 -25.90
N PHE A 25 -25.58 -8.92 -25.86
CA PHE A 25 -24.34 -9.11 -26.63
C PHE A 25 -23.39 -10.19 -26.08
N GLY A 26 -23.69 -10.77 -24.91
CA GLY A 26 -22.89 -11.82 -24.28
C GLY A 26 -21.87 -11.32 -23.25
N ALA A 27 -22.01 -10.10 -22.74
CA ALA A 27 -21.21 -9.63 -21.61
C ALA A 27 -21.51 -10.47 -20.35
N PRO A 28 -20.49 -10.80 -19.54
CA PRO A 28 -20.66 -11.65 -18.37
C PRO A 28 -21.55 -10.98 -17.31
N ASN A 29 -22.37 -11.79 -16.63
CA ASN A 29 -23.22 -11.34 -15.53
C ASN A 29 -22.37 -11.19 -14.25
N ILE A 30 -21.51 -10.18 -14.21
CA ILE A 30 -20.69 -9.89 -13.04
C ILE A 30 -21.51 -8.96 -12.14
N ILE A 31 -21.97 -9.49 -11.00
CA ILE A 31 -22.30 -8.67 -9.83
C ILE A 31 -20.96 -8.52 -9.10
N PRO A 32 -20.27 -7.37 -9.19
CA PRO A 32 -18.99 -7.22 -8.53
C PRO A 32 -19.22 -7.29 -7.01
N GLU A 33 -18.34 -7.98 -6.27
CA GLU A 33 -18.40 -8.04 -4.79
C GLU A 33 -18.38 -6.64 -4.14
N GLN A 34 -17.91 -5.63 -4.89
CA GLN A 34 -18.21 -4.23 -4.69
C GLN A 34 -18.39 -3.58 -6.08
N PRO A 35 -19.61 -3.26 -6.54
CA PRO A 35 -19.77 -2.49 -7.76
C PRO A 35 -19.28 -1.09 -7.47
N ASP A 36 -18.05 -0.78 -7.90
CA ASP A 36 -17.66 0.61 -8.00
C ASP A 36 -18.46 1.20 -9.17
N ALA A 37 -19.66 1.70 -8.85
CA ALA A 37 -20.63 2.25 -9.79
C ALA A 37 -20.11 3.50 -10.54
N SER A 38 -18.83 3.84 -10.39
CA SER A 38 -18.12 4.95 -11.01
C SER A 38 -17.10 4.52 -12.08
N LYS A 39 -16.96 3.21 -12.37
CA LYS A 39 -15.93 2.70 -13.28
C LYS A 39 -16.45 2.22 -14.64
N VAL A 40 -15.71 2.53 -15.71
CA VAL A 40 -15.91 1.95 -17.05
C VAL A 40 -15.51 0.48 -17.07
N THR A 41 -16.35 -0.37 -17.64
CA THR A 41 -16.12 -1.82 -17.75
C THR A 41 -15.96 -2.22 -19.21
N VAL A 42 -14.95 -3.03 -19.51
CA VAL A 42 -14.75 -3.60 -20.85
C VAL A 42 -15.07 -5.07 -20.83
N ASN A 43 -16.07 -5.47 -21.61
CA ASN A 43 -16.51 -6.86 -21.72
C ASN A 43 -16.10 -7.42 -23.07
N ASP A 44 -15.38 -8.55 -23.05
CA ASP A 44 -15.10 -9.33 -24.24
C ASP A 44 -16.40 -10.06 -24.64
N ILE A 45 -16.91 -9.78 -25.84
CA ILE A 45 -18.13 -10.41 -26.38
C ILE A 45 -17.80 -11.29 -27.59
N LYS A 46 -18.81 -11.98 -28.14
CA LYS A 46 -18.61 -12.95 -29.22
C LYS A 46 -17.85 -12.35 -30.43
N ASN A 47 -17.09 -13.20 -31.11
CA ASN A 47 -16.39 -12.89 -32.37
C ASN A 47 -15.34 -11.76 -32.29
N GLY A 48 -14.54 -11.73 -31.21
CA GLY A 48 -13.45 -10.76 -31.05
C GLY A 48 -13.94 -9.32 -30.93
N SER A 49 -15.19 -9.12 -30.50
CA SER A 49 -15.79 -7.82 -30.32
C SER A 49 -15.77 -7.41 -28.84
N PHE A 50 -15.94 -6.12 -28.57
CA PHE A 50 -15.90 -5.55 -27.21
C PHE A 50 -17.16 -4.74 -26.93
N TYR A 51 -17.69 -4.86 -25.72
CA TYR A 51 -18.76 -4.02 -25.19
C TYR A 51 -18.22 -3.21 -24.00
N ILE A 52 -18.03 -1.91 -24.24
CA ILE A 52 -17.55 -0.95 -23.23
C ILE A 52 -18.77 -0.31 -22.58
N GLU A 53 -18.94 -0.55 -21.29
CA GLU A 53 -20.05 0.00 -20.50
C GLU A 53 -19.55 1.13 -19.61
N THR A 54 -20.16 2.32 -19.75
CA THR A 54 -19.89 3.45 -18.85
C THR A 54 -20.80 3.41 -17.62
N PRO A 55 -20.36 3.98 -16.48
CA PRO A 55 -21.28 4.26 -15.38
C PRO A 55 -22.38 5.25 -15.83
N GLY A 56 -23.50 5.27 -15.10
CA GLY A 56 -24.55 6.26 -15.32
C GLY A 56 -24.12 7.64 -14.83
N PHE A 57 -24.11 8.64 -15.71
CA PHE A 57 -23.60 9.98 -15.41
C PHE A 57 -24.65 10.96 -14.85
N ASP A 58 -25.63 10.47 -14.11
CA ASP A 58 -26.67 11.31 -13.47
C ASP A 58 -26.03 12.42 -12.62
N ASN A 59 -26.23 13.69 -13.01
CA ASN A 59 -25.74 14.88 -12.29
C ASN A 59 -24.21 14.96 -12.13
N TYR A 60 -23.43 14.48 -13.11
CA TYR A 60 -21.97 14.61 -13.07
C TYR A 60 -21.53 16.04 -13.43
N ASP A 61 -20.51 16.53 -12.75
CA ASP A 61 -19.79 17.74 -13.16
C ASP A 61 -18.81 17.44 -14.31
N GLU A 62 -18.24 18.49 -14.88
CA GLU A 62 -17.28 18.38 -15.99
C GLU A 62 -16.04 17.57 -15.61
N ASP A 63 -15.58 17.66 -14.36
CA ASP A 63 -14.42 16.91 -13.85
C ASP A 63 -14.70 15.39 -13.85
N LYS A 64 -15.87 14.96 -13.37
CA LYS A 64 -16.29 13.56 -13.42
C LYS A 64 -16.44 13.08 -14.86
N LEU A 65 -17.01 13.88 -15.76
CA LEU A 65 -17.13 13.50 -17.17
C LEU A 65 -15.76 13.35 -17.84
N ASN A 66 -14.82 14.25 -17.55
CA ASN A 66 -13.44 14.13 -18.01
C ASN A 66 -12.74 12.88 -17.47
N GLU A 67 -13.01 12.52 -16.22
CA GLU A 67 -12.52 11.27 -15.64
C GLU A 67 -13.12 10.04 -16.35
N ILE A 68 -14.42 10.01 -16.64
CA ILE A 68 -15.05 8.92 -17.40
C ILE A 68 -14.46 8.84 -18.82
N LYS A 69 -14.29 9.97 -19.50
CA LYS A 69 -13.63 10.03 -20.81
C LYS A 69 -12.22 9.44 -20.75
N ARG A 70 -11.44 9.80 -19.73
CA ARG A 70 -10.10 9.24 -19.47
C ARG A 70 -10.14 7.73 -19.25
N GLN A 71 -11.11 7.23 -18.48
CA GLN A 71 -11.31 5.80 -18.26
C GLN A 71 -11.66 5.04 -19.55
N ILE A 72 -12.50 5.62 -20.43
CA ILE A 72 -12.79 5.04 -21.76
C ILE A 72 -11.49 4.95 -22.58
N LEU A 73 -10.69 6.02 -22.62
CA LEU A 73 -9.44 6.01 -23.35
C LEU A 73 -8.45 4.97 -22.79
N HIS A 74 -8.36 4.81 -21.46
CA HIS A 74 -7.56 3.74 -20.84
C HIS A 74 -8.06 2.35 -21.25
N ALA A 75 -9.38 2.13 -21.19
CA ALA A 75 -10.00 0.88 -21.61
C ALA A 75 -9.64 0.51 -23.06
N LEU A 76 -9.67 1.49 -23.97
CA LEU A 76 -9.27 1.30 -25.36
C LEU A 76 -7.76 0.99 -25.47
N PHE A 77 -6.92 1.77 -24.80
CA PHE A 77 -5.46 1.61 -24.84
C PHE A 77 -5.01 0.26 -24.29
N ASP A 78 -5.47 -0.13 -23.11
CA ASP A 78 -5.07 -1.35 -22.41
C ASP A 78 -5.47 -2.62 -23.18
N LYS A 79 -6.62 -2.57 -23.89
CA LYS A 79 -7.12 -3.66 -24.73
C LYS A 79 -6.58 -3.62 -26.17
N GLY A 80 -5.79 -2.60 -26.53
CA GLY A 80 -5.27 -2.43 -27.89
C GLY A 80 -6.36 -2.14 -28.92
N ILE A 81 -7.47 -1.52 -28.50
CA ILE A 81 -8.59 -1.13 -29.36
C ILE A 81 -8.29 0.25 -29.96
N ASP A 82 -8.13 0.30 -31.27
CA ASP A 82 -7.82 1.53 -32.02
C ASP A 82 -9.06 2.17 -32.67
N LYS A 83 -10.24 1.57 -32.50
CA LYS A 83 -11.47 2.06 -33.13
C LYS A 83 -12.73 1.70 -32.34
N ILE A 84 -13.65 2.65 -32.24
CA ILE A 84 -15.04 2.41 -31.81
C ILE A 84 -15.90 2.35 -33.06
N THR A 85 -16.66 1.28 -33.23
CA THR A 85 -17.50 1.09 -34.41
C THR A 85 -18.91 1.64 -34.20
N THR A 86 -19.41 1.59 -32.97
CA THR A 86 -20.77 2.05 -32.64
C THR A 86 -20.83 2.60 -31.22
N ILE A 87 -21.58 3.69 -31.06
CA ILE A 87 -21.98 4.25 -29.78
C ILE A 87 -23.48 3.99 -29.60
N LEU A 88 -23.86 3.32 -28.52
CA LEU A 88 -25.25 3.16 -28.11
C LEU A 88 -25.54 4.22 -27.05
N TRP A 89 -26.34 5.22 -27.40
CA TRP A 89 -26.77 6.28 -26.50
C TRP A 89 -28.15 5.95 -25.92
N PHE A 90 -28.18 5.43 -24.70
CA PHE A 90 -29.38 5.00 -24.00
C PHE A 90 -30.08 6.16 -23.30
N VAL A 91 -31.32 6.42 -23.70
CA VAL A 91 -32.16 7.50 -23.20
C VAL A 91 -33.47 6.94 -22.62
N ASP A 92 -33.93 7.54 -21.53
CA ASP A 92 -35.23 7.26 -20.93
C ASP A 92 -36.15 8.49 -21.08
N PRO A 93 -37.35 8.35 -21.68
CA PRO A 93 -38.33 9.42 -21.83
C PRO A 93 -38.77 10.04 -20.50
N LYS A 94 -38.84 9.24 -19.44
CA LYS A 94 -39.44 9.62 -18.15
C LYS A 94 -38.51 10.50 -17.32
N ASP A 95 -37.20 10.30 -17.49
CA ASP A 95 -36.18 10.96 -16.69
C ASP A 95 -35.48 12.10 -17.44
N GLY A 96 -35.62 12.18 -18.77
CA GLY A 96 -34.89 13.11 -19.62
C GLY A 96 -35.52 14.51 -19.75
N THR A 97 -34.68 15.54 -19.62
CA THR A 97 -35.00 16.92 -20.04
C THR A 97 -34.10 17.31 -21.20
N GLN A 98 -34.50 18.32 -21.98
CA GLN A 98 -33.68 18.84 -23.09
C GLN A 98 -32.26 19.20 -22.62
N THR A 99 -32.13 19.86 -21.47
CA THR A 99 -30.84 20.22 -20.88
C THR A 99 -30.03 19.00 -20.44
N SER A 100 -30.68 17.96 -19.91
CA SER A 100 -30.02 16.68 -19.62
C SER A 100 -29.46 16.10 -20.91
N TRP A 101 -30.28 15.93 -21.94
CA TRP A 101 -29.84 15.34 -23.21
C TRP A 101 -28.73 16.15 -23.90
N GLU A 102 -28.78 17.49 -23.84
CA GLU A 102 -27.69 18.34 -24.33
C GLU A 102 -26.39 18.12 -23.56
N HIS A 103 -26.47 17.84 -22.26
CA HIS A 103 -25.30 17.52 -21.45
C HIS A 103 -24.68 16.17 -21.86
N GLU A 104 -25.51 15.15 -22.11
CA GLU A 104 -25.05 13.84 -22.61
C GLU A 104 -24.47 13.96 -24.02
N ALA A 105 -25.14 14.74 -24.87
CA ALA A 105 -24.68 14.99 -26.22
C ALA A 105 -23.33 15.71 -26.25
N LYS A 106 -23.09 16.67 -25.34
CA LYS A 106 -21.77 17.31 -25.16
C LYS A 106 -20.70 16.29 -24.82
N PHE A 107 -21.00 15.35 -23.92
CA PHE A 107 -20.06 14.29 -23.59
C PHE A 107 -19.72 13.42 -24.81
N ILE A 108 -20.73 12.97 -25.56
CA ILE A 108 -20.55 12.16 -26.78
C ILE A 108 -19.74 12.92 -27.84
N GLU A 109 -20.10 14.17 -28.12
CA GLU A 109 -19.36 15.06 -29.03
C GLU A 109 -17.89 15.16 -28.62
N SER A 110 -17.63 15.28 -27.31
CA SER A 110 -16.29 15.45 -26.76
C SER A 110 -15.37 14.25 -27.00
N LEU A 111 -15.91 13.04 -27.19
CA LEU A 111 -15.10 11.84 -27.47
C LEU A 111 -14.21 12.01 -28.71
N THR A 112 -14.63 12.90 -29.61
CA THR A 112 -13.92 13.23 -30.85
C THR A 112 -13.29 14.62 -30.84
N ASP A 113 -13.07 15.26 -29.68
CA ASP A 113 -12.51 16.63 -29.63
C ASP A 113 -11.17 16.79 -30.38
N GLN A 114 -10.35 15.73 -30.34
CA GLN A 114 -9.00 15.71 -30.92
C GLN A 114 -8.93 14.94 -32.24
N TYR A 115 -10.09 14.62 -32.83
CA TYR A 115 -10.20 13.79 -34.02
C TYR A 115 -11.07 14.51 -35.06
N ASP A 116 -10.67 14.42 -36.32
CA ASP A 116 -11.50 14.89 -37.43
C ASP A 116 -12.49 13.76 -37.79
N GLY A 117 -13.74 13.92 -37.38
CA GLY A 117 -14.77 12.91 -37.57
C GLY A 117 -16.09 13.31 -36.92
N ASN A 118 -17.20 12.87 -37.52
CA ASN A 118 -18.53 13.09 -36.99
C ASN A 118 -18.95 11.91 -36.12
N VAL A 119 -18.88 12.07 -34.80
CA VAL A 119 -19.24 11.02 -33.83
C VAL A 119 -20.66 10.48 -34.05
N TRP A 120 -21.57 11.34 -34.53
CA TRP A 120 -22.97 11.00 -34.77
C TRP A 120 -23.18 10.02 -35.93
N GLU A 121 -22.18 9.87 -36.82
CA GLU A 121 -22.21 8.85 -37.87
C GLU A 121 -22.08 7.42 -37.35
N ASN A 122 -21.71 7.25 -36.07
CA ASN A 122 -21.57 5.95 -35.41
C ASN A 122 -22.50 5.82 -34.21
N THR A 123 -23.45 6.74 -34.00
CA THR A 123 -24.34 6.74 -32.84
C THR A 123 -25.70 6.16 -33.18
N ILE A 124 -26.21 5.31 -32.28
CA ILE A 124 -27.60 4.84 -32.25
C ILE A 124 -28.24 5.35 -30.97
N ILE A 125 -29.34 6.09 -31.07
CA ILE A 125 -30.15 6.53 -29.95
C ILE A 125 -31.06 5.37 -29.55
N VAL A 126 -30.82 4.78 -28.38
CA VAL A 126 -31.59 3.66 -27.84
C VAL A 126 -32.59 4.18 -26.83
N THR A 127 -33.86 4.22 -27.20
CA THR A 127 -34.94 4.70 -26.34
C THR A 127 -35.57 3.54 -25.59
N LYS A 128 -35.48 3.56 -24.25
CA LYS A 128 -36.17 2.59 -23.40
C LYS A 128 -37.60 3.05 -23.14
N GLY A 129 -38.60 2.22 -23.45
CA GLY A 129 -40.00 2.52 -23.16
C GLY A 129 -40.72 3.23 -24.32
N ASP A 130 -41.35 4.37 -24.05
CA ASP A 130 -42.16 5.09 -25.04
C ASP A 130 -41.33 5.95 -25.99
N LYS A 131 -41.88 6.22 -27.18
CA LYS A 131 -41.20 7.02 -28.19
C LYS A 131 -41.00 8.45 -27.68
N ILE A 132 -39.78 8.97 -27.75
CA ILE A 132 -39.49 10.38 -27.49
C ILE A 132 -39.61 11.13 -28.82
N GLU A 133 -40.49 12.12 -28.91
CA GLU A 133 -40.49 13.02 -30.05
C GLU A 133 -39.33 14.01 -29.94
N ASN A 134 -38.34 13.87 -30.82
CA ASN A 134 -37.28 14.83 -31.13
C ASN A 134 -36.33 15.28 -30.00
N GLY A 135 -36.52 14.93 -28.72
CA GLY A 135 -35.67 15.40 -27.62
C GLY A 135 -34.15 15.14 -27.78
N PRO A 136 -33.70 13.88 -27.68
CA PRO A 136 -32.27 13.52 -27.79
C PRO A 136 -31.64 13.92 -29.13
N ARG A 137 -32.40 13.76 -30.24
CA ARG A 137 -31.93 14.10 -31.59
C ARG A 137 -31.73 15.62 -31.76
N GLU A 138 -32.63 16.45 -31.24
CA GLU A 138 -32.48 17.90 -31.28
C GLU A 138 -31.37 18.40 -30.34
N ALA A 139 -31.21 17.75 -29.17
CA ALA A 139 -30.05 18.00 -28.31
C ALA A 139 -28.73 17.72 -29.03
N ALA A 140 -28.60 16.58 -29.70
CA ALA A 140 -27.42 16.24 -30.47
C ALA A 140 -27.18 17.19 -31.65
N LYS A 141 -28.23 17.58 -32.40
CA LYS A 141 -28.12 18.62 -33.45
C LYS A 141 -27.63 19.96 -32.91
N THR A 142 -28.13 20.36 -31.73
CA THR A 142 -27.75 21.62 -31.07
C THR A 142 -26.26 21.63 -30.70
N ILE A 143 -25.73 20.49 -30.26
CA ILE A 143 -24.35 20.34 -29.80
C ILE A 143 -23.36 20.07 -30.93
N SER A 144 -23.79 19.40 -32.01
CA SER A 144 -22.93 19.00 -33.12
C SER A 144 -22.08 20.15 -33.65
N ARG A 145 -20.78 19.91 -33.81
CA ARG A 145 -19.84 20.87 -34.42
C ARG A 145 -20.06 21.03 -35.92
N PHE A 146 -20.76 20.09 -36.55
CA PHE A 146 -21.11 20.10 -37.97
C PHE A 146 -22.45 20.84 -38.17
N LYS A 147 -22.42 22.18 -38.16
CA LYS A 147 -23.61 23.01 -38.32
C LYS A 147 -24.00 23.16 -39.79
N GLU A 148 -25.31 23.13 -40.08
CA GLU A 148 -25.87 23.46 -41.39
C GLU A 148 -25.38 24.85 -41.83
N GLY A 149 -24.60 24.89 -42.92
CA GLY A 149 -24.15 26.13 -43.53
C GLY A 149 -25.23 26.67 -44.48
N ASN A 150 -25.23 27.99 -44.72
CA ASN A 150 -26.15 28.70 -45.63
C ASN A 150 -25.99 28.35 -47.14
N ASN A 151 -25.40 27.21 -47.48
CA ASN A 151 -25.29 26.71 -48.85
C ASN A 151 -25.97 25.33 -48.92
N GLU A 152 -26.84 25.15 -49.92
CA GLU A 152 -27.79 24.04 -50.14
C GLU A 152 -27.20 22.63 -50.30
N ALA A 153 -26.07 22.30 -49.66
CA ALA A 153 -25.45 20.97 -49.74
C ALA A 153 -24.79 20.48 -48.44
N LEU A 154 -25.17 20.99 -47.26
CA LEU A 154 -24.76 20.38 -45.99
C LEU A 154 -25.88 19.47 -45.48
N LYS A 155 -25.64 18.15 -45.56
CA LYS A 155 -26.54 17.11 -45.03
C LYS A 155 -26.60 17.21 -43.51
N ASP A 156 -27.78 16.98 -42.93
CA ASP A 156 -28.00 16.84 -41.48
C ASP A 156 -26.83 16.06 -40.82
N PRO A 157 -26.14 16.62 -39.80
CA PRO A 157 -25.03 15.93 -39.15
C PRO A 157 -25.43 14.58 -38.54
N LEU A 158 -26.72 14.37 -38.29
CA LEU A 158 -27.28 13.13 -37.75
C LEU A 158 -27.91 12.24 -38.85
N THR A 159 -27.63 12.48 -40.13
CA THR A 159 -28.18 11.67 -41.25
C THR A 159 -27.98 10.17 -41.08
N LYS A 160 -26.84 9.75 -40.51
CA LYS A 160 -26.54 8.34 -40.27
C LYS A 160 -26.88 7.88 -38.86
N THR A 161 -27.30 8.77 -37.96
CA THR A 161 -27.64 8.39 -36.57
C THR A 161 -28.87 7.49 -36.57
N GLY A 162 -28.73 6.28 -36.05
CA GLY A 162 -29.84 5.33 -35.93
C GLY A 162 -30.74 5.67 -34.73
N ASP A 163 -32.00 5.29 -34.80
CA ASP A 163 -32.91 5.27 -33.65
C ASP A 163 -33.35 3.83 -33.41
N PHE A 164 -33.33 3.39 -32.16
CA PHE A 164 -33.84 2.09 -31.77
C PHE A 164 -34.74 2.21 -30.54
N LEU A 165 -36.02 1.92 -30.72
CA LEU A 165 -36.96 1.78 -29.63
C LEU A 165 -36.83 0.36 -29.08
N ILE A 166 -36.65 0.21 -27.77
CA ILE A 166 -36.59 -1.11 -27.14
C ILE A 166 -37.47 -1.17 -25.90
N ARG A 167 -38.34 -2.17 -25.86
CA ARG A 167 -39.14 -2.54 -24.68
C ARG A 167 -38.91 -4.01 -24.39
N PHE A 168 -38.59 -4.36 -23.14
CA PHE A 168 -38.51 -5.76 -22.74
C PHE A 168 -39.88 -6.24 -22.26
N PHE A 169 -40.36 -7.35 -22.81
CA PHE A 169 -41.66 -7.92 -22.49
C PHE A 169 -41.80 -8.20 -20.99
N GLU A 170 -40.77 -8.78 -20.36
CA GLU A 170 -40.76 -9.08 -18.94
C GLU A 170 -40.72 -7.83 -18.04
N SER A 171 -40.50 -6.64 -18.62
CA SER A 171 -40.52 -5.34 -17.93
C SER A 171 -41.81 -4.55 -18.11
N LEU A 172 -42.76 -5.06 -18.90
CA LEU A 172 -44.08 -4.46 -19.06
C LEU A 172 -44.92 -4.76 -17.80
N PRO A 173 -45.73 -3.80 -17.32
CA PRO A 173 -46.66 -4.08 -16.23
C PRO A 173 -47.61 -5.20 -16.67
N THR A 174 -47.66 -6.31 -15.92
CA THR A 174 -48.64 -7.37 -16.13
C THR A 174 -50.01 -6.84 -15.74
N ASN A 175 -50.70 -6.17 -16.66
CA ASN A 175 -52.14 -6.02 -16.56
C ASN A 175 -52.74 -7.39 -16.88
N SER A 176 -53.22 -8.06 -15.83
CA SER A 176 -54.11 -9.21 -15.94
C SER A 176 -55.27 -8.88 -16.88
N ASP A 177 -55.44 -9.73 -17.89
CA ASP A 177 -56.60 -9.88 -18.79
C ASP A 177 -57.69 -8.80 -18.71
N GLU A 178 -57.68 -7.87 -19.67
CA GLU A 178 -58.93 -7.42 -20.27
C GLU A 178 -58.84 -7.57 -21.79
N GLY A 179 -59.79 -8.32 -22.33
CA GLY A 179 -59.84 -8.74 -23.72
C GLY A 179 -59.95 -7.59 -24.71
N LEU A 180 -59.44 -7.85 -25.92
CA LEU A 180 -59.61 -7.01 -27.11
C LEU A 180 -61.08 -6.61 -27.30
N PRO A 181 -61.39 -5.35 -27.65
CA PRO A 181 -62.76 -4.98 -27.98
C PRO A 181 -63.10 -5.55 -29.37
N ALA A 182 -64.04 -6.50 -29.42
CA ALA A 182 -64.69 -6.89 -30.64
C ALA A 182 -65.68 -5.80 -31.07
N ASN A 183 -65.55 -5.34 -32.29
CA ASN A 183 -66.52 -4.48 -32.99
C ASN A 183 -67.93 -5.07 -32.89
N ASN A 184 -68.94 -4.24 -32.62
CA ASN A 184 -70.25 -4.33 -33.25
C ASN A 184 -70.95 -2.97 -33.26
N ASP A 185 -71.50 -2.69 -34.43
CA ASP A 185 -72.23 -1.49 -34.85
C ASP A 185 -73.71 -1.55 -34.41
N GLU A 186 -74.37 -0.38 -34.49
CA GLU A 186 -75.83 -0.12 -34.46
C GLU A 186 -76.56 0.02 -33.10
N GLY A 187 -77.04 1.25 -32.82
CA GLY A 187 -78.19 1.51 -31.93
C GLY A 187 -78.22 2.85 -31.18
N LEU A 188 -78.72 3.93 -31.80
CA LEU A 188 -79.34 5.10 -31.11
C LEU A 188 -80.85 4.84 -30.88
N PRO A 189 -81.66 5.62 -30.10
CA PRO A 189 -81.39 6.86 -29.32
C PRO A 189 -82.06 6.95 -27.90
N ALA A 190 -81.80 8.07 -27.18
CA ALA A 190 -82.78 9.00 -26.55
C ALA A 190 -82.59 9.40 -25.05
N ASN A 191 -82.14 10.66 -24.87
CA ASN A 191 -82.70 11.78 -24.07
C ASN A 191 -82.87 11.82 -22.52
N ASN A 192 -82.45 12.99 -22.00
CA ASN A 192 -82.89 13.79 -20.82
C ASN A 192 -82.33 13.38 -19.43
N ASP A 193 -81.93 14.25 -18.50
CA ASP A 193 -81.80 15.72 -18.44
C ASP A 193 -81.08 16.12 -17.11
N GLU A 194 -80.57 17.35 -17.07
CA GLU A 194 -80.40 18.23 -15.88
C GLU A 194 -79.30 17.98 -14.81
N GLY A 195 -78.43 19.01 -14.64
CA GLY A 195 -77.92 19.40 -13.32
C GLY A 195 -76.40 19.62 -13.14
N LEU A 196 -75.89 20.80 -13.52
CA LEU A 196 -74.74 21.47 -12.86
C LEU A 196 -75.34 22.64 -12.04
N PRO A 197 -74.82 22.99 -10.83
CA PRO A 197 -73.67 23.89 -10.81
C PRO A 197 -72.73 23.88 -9.56
N THR A 198 -71.48 24.30 -9.81
CA THR A 198 -70.60 25.25 -9.06
C THR A 198 -70.09 25.02 -7.61
N ASN A 199 -68.76 24.92 -7.54
CA ASN A 199 -67.75 25.73 -6.80
C ASN A 199 -67.70 25.86 -5.26
N SER A 200 -66.48 25.56 -4.79
CA SER A 200 -65.65 26.22 -3.76
C SER A 200 -66.01 26.09 -2.29
N ASP A 201 -65.03 25.62 -1.49
CA ASP A 201 -64.40 26.47 -0.47
C ASP A 201 -63.07 25.90 0.05
N GLU A 202 -62.15 26.83 0.31
CA GLU A 202 -60.83 26.67 0.90
C GLU A 202 -60.87 26.16 2.35
N CYS A 203 -59.79 25.52 2.80
CA CYS A 203 -59.02 25.93 4.00
C CYS A 203 -57.84 24.95 4.26
N SER A 204 -56.62 25.45 4.20
CA SER A 204 -55.51 25.06 5.12
C SER A 204 -55.59 25.98 6.36
N PRO A 205 -54.87 25.80 7.50
CA PRO A 205 -53.62 25.04 7.71
C PRO A 205 -53.50 24.33 9.09
N THR A 206 -52.36 23.67 9.40
CA THR A 206 -51.46 23.96 10.56
C THR A 206 -50.38 22.89 10.81
N ASN A 207 -49.28 23.35 11.42
CA ASN A 207 -47.95 22.76 11.59
C ASN A 207 -47.76 21.85 12.83
N SER A 208 -46.74 21.00 12.72
CA SER A 208 -45.70 20.54 13.68
C SER A 208 -46.05 20.14 15.13
N ASP A 209 -45.59 18.95 15.57
CA ASP A 209 -44.42 18.79 16.45
C ASP A 209 -44.14 17.32 16.88
N GLU A 210 -42.84 17.00 16.93
CA GLU A 210 -42.08 16.19 17.92
C GLU A 210 -42.60 14.83 18.45
N GLY A 211 -41.76 13.79 18.34
CA GLY A 211 -41.73 12.67 19.29
C GLY A 211 -41.27 11.30 18.75
N SER A 212 -40.04 10.90 19.07
CA SER A 212 -39.68 9.48 19.32
C SER A 212 -39.66 9.28 20.84
N PRO A 213 -40.09 8.11 21.38
CA PRO A 213 -39.10 7.04 21.62
C PRO A 213 -39.63 5.57 21.58
N THR A 214 -38.73 4.69 21.11
CA THR A 214 -38.36 3.30 21.52
C THR A 214 -39.31 2.29 22.23
N ASN A 215 -39.15 1.04 21.75
CA ASN A 215 -38.94 -0.27 22.44
C ASN A 215 -40.05 -1.34 22.51
N ASN A 216 -39.66 -2.52 21.97
CA ASN A 216 -39.85 -3.92 22.38
C ASN A 216 -41.26 -4.53 22.44
N ASP A 217 -41.48 -5.67 21.77
CA ASP A 217 -41.33 -6.98 22.42
C ASP A 217 -41.47 -8.15 21.43
N GLU A 218 -40.77 -9.23 21.76
CA GLU A 218 -40.79 -10.55 21.13
C GLU A 218 -42.15 -11.26 21.31
N ASP A 219 -42.52 -12.15 20.38
CA ASP A 219 -42.86 -13.55 20.71
C ASP A 219 -43.35 -14.34 19.47
N SER A 220 -42.71 -15.49 19.28
CA SER A 220 -43.27 -16.73 18.70
C SER A 220 -43.32 -17.76 19.85
N PRO A 221 -43.90 -18.97 19.76
CA PRO A 221 -44.70 -19.61 18.69
C PRO A 221 -45.97 -20.33 19.26
N THR A 222 -46.73 -21.09 18.45
CA THR A 222 -47.03 -22.55 18.63
C THR A 222 -48.14 -23.08 17.69
N ASN A 223 -48.21 -24.40 17.63
CA ASN A 223 -48.63 -25.31 16.56
C ASN A 223 -49.99 -26.01 16.84
N ASN A 224 -50.52 -26.68 15.81
CA ASN A 224 -51.47 -27.80 15.75
C ASN A 224 -52.99 -27.52 15.81
N ASP A 225 -53.76 -28.01 14.82
CA ASP A 225 -54.43 -29.32 14.95
C ASP A 225 -55.08 -29.84 13.64
N GLU A 226 -55.19 -31.17 13.58
CA GLU A 226 -55.59 -32.04 12.46
C GLU A 226 -57.11 -32.15 12.19
N GLY A 227 -57.47 -32.67 11.01
CA GLY A 227 -58.77 -33.27 10.70
C GLY A 227 -58.82 -33.96 9.32
N SER A 228 -58.94 -35.29 9.33
CA SER A 228 -58.85 -36.25 8.18
C SER A 228 -60.19 -36.54 7.45
N PRO A 229 -60.20 -37.34 6.35
CA PRO A 229 -61.18 -37.29 5.24
C PRO A 229 -62.22 -38.43 5.22
N THR A 230 -63.20 -38.39 4.29
CA THR A 230 -64.03 -39.53 3.87
C THR A 230 -64.43 -39.48 2.38
N ASN A 231 -64.40 -40.65 1.73
CA ASN A 231 -64.71 -40.95 0.33
C ASN A 231 -66.16 -41.46 0.09
N ASP A 232 -66.49 -41.52 -1.21
CA ASP A 232 -67.41 -42.41 -1.95
C ASP A 232 -68.93 -42.12 -1.98
N ASP A 233 -69.46 -41.90 -3.19
CA ASP A 233 -70.55 -42.74 -3.72
C ASP A 233 -70.68 -42.69 -5.26
N GLU A 234 -70.93 -43.86 -5.85
CA GLU A 234 -71.11 -44.13 -7.29
C GLU A 234 -72.57 -44.00 -7.75
N GLY A 235 -72.78 -43.70 -9.04
CA GLY A 235 -74.07 -43.82 -9.73
C GLY A 235 -73.96 -43.66 -11.26
N SER A 236 -74.22 -44.75 -11.99
CA SER A 236 -74.02 -44.96 -13.43
C SER A 236 -75.33 -44.73 -14.27
N PRO A 237 -75.44 -45.00 -15.60
CA PRO A 237 -75.71 -44.00 -16.66
C PRO A 237 -76.98 -44.26 -17.52
N THR A 238 -77.40 -43.32 -18.39
CA THR A 238 -78.32 -43.58 -19.54
C THR A 238 -78.16 -42.57 -20.71
N ASN A 239 -77.58 -43.03 -21.84
CA ASN A 239 -78.06 -43.08 -23.25
C ASN A 239 -79.41 -42.41 -23.64
N ASP A 240 -79.76 -41.96 -24.85
CA ASP A 240 -79.25 -41.81 -26.25
C ASP A 240 -80.16 -40.69 -26.88
N ASP A 241 -79.78 -39.85 -27.86
CA ASP A 241 -80.01 -40.11 -29.31
C ASP A 241 -79.44 -39.00 -30.24
N GLU A 242 -78.63 -39.46 -31.19
CA GLU A 242 -78.44 -39.16 -32.63
C GLU A 242 -78.45 -37.72 -33.22
N SER A 243 -77.30 -37.28 -33.77
CA SER A 243 -76.96 -37.48 -35.21
C SER A 243 -75.54 -36.99 -35.62
N LEU A 244 -74.83 -37.88 -36.35
CA LEU A 244 -73.48 -37.84 -36.98
C LEU A 244 -73.48 -37.20 -38.40
N PRO A 245 -72.35 -36.90 -39.14
CA PRO A 245 -71.02 -37.58 -39.16
C PRO A 245 -69.75 -36.67 -39.13
N THR A 246 -68.71 -37.01 -38.34
CA THR A 246 -67.41 -37.70 -38.67
C THR A 246 -66.56 -37.19 -39.85
N ASN A 247 -65.35 -36.66 -39.55
CA ASN A 247 -64.05 -37.30 -39.88
C ASN A 247 -62.80 -36.52 -39.38
N ASN A 248 -62.04 -37.20 -38.51
CA ASN A 248 -60.58 -37.35 -38.39
C ASN A 248 -59.62 -36.17 -38.11
N ASP A 249 -58.96 -36.30 -36.94
CA ASP A 249 -57.53 -36.12 -36.63
C ASP A 249 -56.70 -35.24 -37.58
N GLU A 250 -56.20 -34.13 -37.05
CA GLU A 250 -54.75 -33.98 -36.83
C GLU A 250 -54.51 -33.25 -35.50
N GLY A 251 -53.83 -33.92 -34.57
CA GLY A 251 -53.24 -33.26 -33.42
C GLY A 251 -52.21 -32.25 -33.90
N LEU A 252 -52.50 -30.96 -33.73
CA LEU A 252 -51.53 -29.91 -34.00
C LEU A 252 -50.79 -29.59 -32.71
N SER A 253 -49.51 -29.89 -32.72
CA SER A 253 -48.50 -29.32 -31.84
C SER A 253 -48.48 -27.80 -32.03
N THR A 254 -49.40 -27.05 -31.39
CA THR A 254 -49.61 -25.62 -31.66
C THR A 254 -48.81 -24.68 -30.77
N ASN A 255 -48.41 -25.09 -29.56
CA ASN A 255 -47.91 -24.11 -28.59
C ASN A 255 -46.64 -23.36 -29.07
N ASN A 256 -45.74 -24.02 -29.80
CA ASN A 256 -44.52 -23.37 -30.30
C ASN A 256 -44.76 -22.45 -31.51
N ASN A 257 -45.75 -22.76 -32.36
CA ASN A 257 -46.04 -21.97 -33.55
C ASN A 257 -46.84 -20.72 -33.20
N GLU A 258 -47.78 -20.82 -32.27
CA GLU A 258 -48.56 -19.68 -31.78
C GLU A 258 -47.71 -18.72 -30.95
N GLU A 259 -46.84 -19.23 -30.06
CA GLU A 259 -45.88 -18.39 -29.34
C GLU A 259 -44.87 -17.70 -30.27
N GLY A 260 -44.44 -18.39 -31.34
CA GLY A 260 -43.56 -17.84 -32.37
C GLY A 260 -44.20 -16.67 -33.11
N VAL A 261 -45.45 -16.84 -33.58
CA VAL A 261 -46.21 -15.80 -34.29
C VAL A 261 -46.49 -14.60 -33.37
N LEU A 262 -46.85 -14.82 -32.11
CA LEU A 262 -47.05 -13.74 -31.15
C LEU A 262 -45.74 -13.00 -30.85
N SER A 263 -44.62 -13.72 -30.71
CA SER A 263 -43.30 -13.10 -30.55
C SER A 263 -42.95 -12.23 -31.75
N ASP A 264 -43.16 -12.71 -32.98
CA ASP A 264 -42.86 -11.94 -34.18
C ASP A 264 -43.71 -10.66 -34.28
N GLN A 265 -45.01 -10.74 -33.95
CA GLN A 265 -45.90 -9.57 -33.85
C GLN A 265 -45.44 -8.55 -32.78
N LEU A 266 -44.97 -9.02 -31.62
CA LEU A 266 -44.43 -8.15 -30.57
C LEU A 266 -43.13 -7.46 -31.02
N ASN A 267 -42.25 -8.19 -31.71
CA ASN A 267 -40.99 -7.64 -32.20
C ASN A 267 -41.22 -6.56 -33.28
N GLU A 268 -42.24 -6.71 -34.13
CA GLU A 268 -42.69 -5.66 -35.07
C GLU A 268 -43.11 -4.37 -34.34
N ALA A 269 -43.64 -4.49 -33.11
CA ALA A 269 -43.95 -3.38 -32.23
C ALA A 269 -42.75 -2.93 -31.35
N HIS A 270 -41.54 -3.43 -31.63
CA HIS A 270 -40.31 -3.18 -30.85
C HIS A 270 -40.36 -3.67 -29.39
N ILE A 271 -41.16 -4.71 -29.12
CA ILE A 271 -41.26 -5.38 -27.83
C ILE A 271 -40.56 -6.73 -27.95
N PHE A 272 -39.53 -6.95 -27.14
CA PHE A 272 -38.67 -8.13 -27.22
C PHE A 272 -38.68 -8.91 -25.92
N LYS A 273 -38.60 -10.24 -25.99
CA LYS A 273 -38.40 -11.10 -24.80
C LYS A 273 -36.92 -11.23 -24.50
N GLU A 274 -36.53 -11.10 -23.23
CA GLU A 274 -35.13 -11.34 -22.81
C GLU A 274 -34.68 -12.77 -23.07
N SER A 275 -35.63 -13.71 -23.10
CA SER A 275 -35.41 -15.13 -23.45
C SER A 275 -35.08 -15.37 -24.94
N GLU A 276 -35.27 -14.38 -25.82
CA GLU A 276 -35.01 -14.47 -27.27
C GLU A 276 -33.93 -13.45 -27.70
N PRO A 277 -32.70 -13.52 -27.15
CA PRO A 277 -31.68 -12.49 -27.38
C PRO A 277 -31.24 -12.41 -28.85
N GLU A 278 -31.35 -13.49 -29.63
CA GLU A 278 -30.97 -13.49 -31.04
C GLU A 278 -31.78 -12.51 -31.87
N LYS A 279 -33.07 -12.32 -31.55
CA LYS A 279 -33.95 -11.38 -32.26
C LYS A 279 -33.55 -9.93 -31.99
N ILE A 280 -33.22 -9.62 -30.73
CA ILE A 280 -32.71 -8.30 -30.33
C ILE A 280 -31.35 -8.03 -30.98
N ILE A 281 -30.45 -9.02 -30.99
CA ILE A 281 -29.14 -8.91 -31.63
C ILE A 281 -29.31 -8.63 -33.13
N ALA A 282 -30.26 -9.27 -33.81
CA ALA A 282 -30.46 -9.11 -35.25
C ALA A 282 -30.81 -7.66 -35.62
N GLU A 283 -31.66 -7.00 -34.85
CA GLU A 283 -31.99 -5.58 -35.04
C GLU A 283 -30.79 -4.67 -34.83
N TYR A 284 -30.06 -4.88 -33.73
CA TYR A 284 -28.82 -4.17 -33.45
C TYR A 284 -27.79 -4.34 -34.57
N VAL A 285 -27.60 -5.57 -35.07
CA VAL A 285 -26.70 -5.88 -36.20
C VAL A 285 -27.11 -5.13 -37.45
N SER A 286 -28.41 -5.05 -37.74
CA SER A 286 -28.96 -4.34 -38.89
C SER A 286 -28.60 -2.84 -38.83
N LEU A 287 -28.86 -2.21 -37.68
CA LEU A 287 -28.55 -0.80 -37.45
C LEU A 287 -27.04 -0.51 -37.47
N MET A 288 -26.23 -1.41 -36.91
CA MET A 288 -24.77 -1.24 -36.85
C MET A 288 -24.05 -1.41 -38.19
N LYS A 289 -24.69 -2.04 -39.17
CA LYS A 289 -24.03 -2.43 -40.43
C LYS A 289 -23.45 -1.25 -41.20
N GLU A 290 -24.14 -0.12 -41.22
CA GLU A 290 -23.67 1.08 -41.92
C GLU A 290 -22.55 1.79 -41.14
N HIS A 291 -22.65 1.81 -39.81
CA HIS A 291 -21.65 2.41 -38.90
C HIS A 291 -20.30 1.70 -38.97
N ALA A 292 -20.30 0.37 -39.14
CA ALA A 292 -19.08 -0.43 -39.24
C ALA A 292 -18.15 -0.01 -40.40
N SER A 293 -18.69 0.63 -41.43
CA SER A 293 -17.93 1.07 -42.61
C SER A 293 -17.09 2.33 -42.36
N SER A 294 -17.38 3.10 -41.31
CA SER A 294 -16.69 4.34 -40.98
C SER A 294 -16.49 4.45 -39.46
N PRO A 295 -15.61 3.63 -38.84
CA PRO A 295 -15.44 3.63 -37.39
C PRO A 295 -14.68 4.87 -36.90
N ILE A 296 -14.94 5.26 -35.66
CA ILE A 296 -14.21 6.32 -34.96
C ILE A 296 -12.82 5.79 -34.59
N LYS A 297 -11.77 6.33 -35.20
CA LYS A 297 -10.39 5.88 -34.99
C LYS A 297 -9.71 6.65 -33.86
N PHE A 298 -8.99 5.93 -33.02
CA PHE A 298 -8.19 6.44 -31.92
C PHE A 298 -6.71 6.14 -32.20
N TYR A 299 -5.87 7.19 -32.12
CA TYR A 299 -4.43 7.06 -32.29
C TYR A 299 -3.75 7.42 -30.99
N PHE A 300 -3.13 6.45 -30.34
CA PHE A 300 -2.40 6.68 -29.08
C PHE A 300 -0.91 6.90 -29.36
N SER A 301 -0.34 7.94 -28.77
CA SER A 301 1.08 8.26 -28.92
C SER A 301 1.77 8.23 -27.56
N GLN A 302 2.74 7.33 -27.38
CA GLN A 302 3.54 7.32 -26.16
C GLN A 302 4.58 8.45 -26.21
N VAL A 303 4.38 9.47 -25.38
CA VAL A 303 5.29 10.61 -25.26
C VAL A 303 5.80 10.72 -23.83
N LYS A 304 7.06 11.13 -23.71
CA LYS A 304 7.71 11.29 -22.41
C LYS A 304 7.38 12.67 -21.83
N CYS A 305 6.97 12.71 -20.57
CA CYS A 305 6.87 13.97 -19.83
C CYS A 305 8.28 14.55 -19.57
N LYS A 306 8.48 15.88 -19.73
CA LYS A 306 9.75 16.52 -19.36
C LYS A 306 10.02 16.53 -17.86
N ARG A 307 8.96 16.50 -17.07
CA ARG A 307 8.97 16.77 -15.62
C ARG A 307 8.92 15.51 -14.77
N CYS A 308 8.43 14.39 -15.30
CA CYS A 308 8.41 13.11 -14.59
C CYS A 308 8.81 11.95 -15.52
N PRO A 309 9.13 10.77 -14.98
CA PRO A 309 9.48 9.58 -15.77
C PRO A 309 8.31 8.97 -16.55
N GLU A 310 7.09 9.50 -16.41
CA GLU A 310 5.89 8.96 -17.06
C GLU A 310 6.01 9.04 -18.59
N MET A 311 5.66 7.92 -19.23
CA MET A 311 5.64 7.74 -20.68
C MET A 311 4.28 7.15 -21.07
N THR A 312 3.39 8.01 -21.55
CA THR A 312 2.00 7.65 -21.86
C THR A 312 1.46 8.60 -22.92
N ASP A 313 0.25 8.31 -23.42
CA ASP A 313 -0.49 9.29 -24.21
C ASP A 313 -0.96 10.44 -23.31
N PRO A 314 -0.79 11.72 -23.70
CA PRO A 314 -1.13 12.85 -22.84
C PRO A 314 -2.56 12.83 -22.29
N ARG A 315 -3.49 12.20 -23.02
CA ARG A 315 -4.89 12.05 -22.59
C ARG A 315 -5.11 10.95 -21.55
N LEU A 316 -4.18 10.00 -21.45
CA LEU A 316 -4.17 8.93 -20.46
C LEU A 316 -3.38 9.32 -19.20
N ALA A 317 -2.62 10.40 -19.27
CA ALA A 317 -1.83 10.87 -18.15
C ALA A 317 -2.72 11.13 -16.93
N VAL A 318 -2.24 10.70 -15.78
CA VAL A 318 -2.88 11.00 -14.51
C VAL A 318 -2.91 12.51 -14.27
N PRO A 319 -3.95 13.06 -13.61
CA PRO A 319 -3.91 14.46 -13.20
C PRO A 319 -2.77 14.67 -12.20
N GLY A 320 -1.83 15.56 -12.53
CA GLY A 320 -0.74 15.92 -11.64
C GLY A 320 0.64 15.39 -12.04
N CYS A 321 1.63 16.28 -12.05
CA CYS A 321 3.03 16.00 -12.37
C CYS A 321 3.94 16.42 -11.21
N HIS A 322 5.10 15.78 -11.07
CA HIS A 322 6.11 16.17 -10.08
C HIS A 322 7.04 17.28 -10.63
N SER A 323 6.67 18.57 -10.57
CA SER A 323 7.49 19.65 -11.17
C SER A 323 8.57 20.21 -10.26
N GLU A 324 8.33 20.29 -8.94
CA GLU A 324 9.33 20.77 -7.97
C GLU A 324 9.96 19.58 -7.27
N THR A 325 11.29 19.45 -7.40
CA THR A 325 12.06 18.39 -6.76
C THR A 325 12.82 18.95 -5.55
N GLU A 326 13.06 18.09 -4.57
CA GLU A 326 14.03 18.33 -3.51
C GLU A 326 14.91 17.09 -3.35
N ASP A 327 16.17 17.31 -3.01
CA ASP A 327 17.07 16.23 -2.63
C ASP A 327 16.62 15.64 -1.29
N CYS A 328 16.60 14.32 -1.18
CA CYS A 328 16.30 13.60 0.04
C CYS A 328 17.21 12.38 0.20
N HIS A 329 17.48 12.02 1.45
CA HIS A 329 18.00 10.69 1.79
C HIS A 329 16.83 9.71 1.94
N GLY A 330 17.07 8.45 1.62
CA GLY A 330 16.10 7.36 1.78
C GLY A 330 15.95 6.96 3.25
N GLU A 331 15.98 5.66 3.52
CA GLU A 331 16.00 5.17 4.90
C GLU A 331 17.30 5.60 5.58
N ILE A 332 17.16 6.21 6.76
CA ILE A 332 18.29 6.65 7.58
C ILE A 332 18.49 5.70 8.75
N GLU A 333 19.74 5.48 9.12
CA GLU A 333 20.11 4.67 10.27
C GLU A 333 21.13 5.38 11.15
N ASN A 334 21.08 5.03 12.43
CA ASN A 334 22.00 5.52 13.44
C ASN A 334 23.23 4.63 13.49
N THR A 335 24.43 5.20 13.36
CA THR A 335 25.69 4.45 13.39
C THR A 335 26.83 5.26 14.01
N HIS A 336 27.94 4.58 14.29
CA HIS A 336 29.25 5.18 14.54
C HIS A 336 30.10 5.17 13.27
N GLN A 337 31.13 6.02 13.21
CA GLN A 337 32.02 6.09 12.04
C GLN A 337 33.36 5.41 12.30
N GLY A 338 33.83 4.64 11.32
CA GLY A 338 35.13 3.98 11.32
C GLY A 338 35.08 2.52 11.78
N GLU A 339 36.21 1.82 11.66
CA GLU A 339 36.32 0.45 12.18
C GLU A 339 36.52 0.46 13.71
N ILE A 340 36.16 -0.65 14.35
CA ILE A 340 36.40 -0.84 15.77
C ILE A 340 37.88 -1.15 15.97
N ILE A 341 38.57 -0.29 16.71
CA ILE A 341 39.97 -0.47 17.10
C ILE A 341 40.09 -0.64 18.61
N ASN A 342 41.10 -1.39 19.03
CA ASN A 342 41.43 -1.55 20.44
C ASN A 342 42.55 -0.57 20.82
N GLN A 343 42.40 0.09 21.97
CA GLN A 343 43.38 1.04 22.48
C GLN A 343 43.55 0.91 24.00
N HIS A 344 44.66 1.47 24.50
CA HIS A 344 44.87 1.72 25.92
C HIS A 344 44.78 3.23 26.17
N PRO A 345 43.75 3.73 26.89
CA PRO A 345 43.58 5.16 27.17
C PRO A 345 44.72 5.74 28.00
N ASN A 346 45.31 4.91 28.86
CA ASN A 346 46.45 5.24 29.69
C ASN A 346 47.70 4.57 29.10
N GLY A 347 48.79 5.32 29.01
CA GLY A 347 50.07 4.82 28.52
C GLY A 347 50.71 3.75 29.42
N LEU A 348 51.85 3.23 28.95
CA LEU A 348 52.66 2.30 29.72
C LEU A 348 53.22 2.97 30.98
N GLN A 349 53.19 2.23 32.08
CA GLN A 349 53.76 2.60 33.36
C GLN A 349 54.79 1.54 33.77
N ASP A 350 55.90 2.02 34.31
CA ASP A 350 56.93 1.17 34.89
C ASP A 350 56.46 0.69 36.28
N TYR A 351 56.67 -0.58 36.60
CA TYR A 351 56.30 -1.16 37.90
C TYR A 351 57.23 -2.31 38.30
N HIS A 352 57.19 -2.68 39.58
CA HIS A 352 57.81 -3.91 40.10
C HIS A 352 56.69 -4.90 40.45
N PRO A 353 56.61 -6.09 39.81
CA PRO A 353 55.70 -7.16 40.25
C PRO A 353 56.18 -7.83 41.54
N GLY A 354 57.46 -7.64 41.87
CA GLY A 354 58.10 -8.16 43.06
C GLY A 354 57.83 -7.32 44.31
N SER A 355 57.90 -7.95 45.48
CA SER A 355 57.80 -7.27 46.78
C SER A 355 59.16 -6.76 47.24
N LEU A 356 59.16 -5.69 48.05
CA LEU A 356 60.37 -5.22 48.72
C LEU A 356 60.83 -6.26 49.75
N LYS A 357 62.06 -6.73 49.61
CA LYS A 357 62.73 -7.59 50.60
C LYS A 357 63.79 -6.80 51.34
N VAL A 358 63.79 -6.97 52.65
CA VAL A 358 64.82 -6.41 53.53
C VAL A 358 65.97 -7.40 53.66
N TYR A 359 67.21 -6.93 53.55
CA TYR A 359 68.40 -7.78 53.61
C TYR A 359 69.57 -7.05 54.26
N HIS A 360 70.64 -7.81 54.56
CA HIS A 360 71.93 -7.26 54.92
C HIS A 360 72.94 -7.54 53.79
N PRO A 361 73.67 -6.54 53.28
CA PRO A 361 74.79 -6.79 52.38
C PRO A 361 75.98 -7.36 53.17
N GLY A 362 76.63 -8.37 52.60
CA GLY A 362 77.79 -9.03 53.20
C GLY A 362 77.44 -10.17 54.17
N SER A 363 78.49 -10.82 54.70
CA SER A 363 78.34 -11.93 55.66
C SER A 363 78.30 -11.42 57.11
N PRO A 364 77.51 -12.06 57.99
CA PRO A 364 77.47 -11.71 59.40
C PRO A 364 78.79 -12.05 60.09
N THR A 365 79.19 -11.22 61.05
CA THR A 365 80.40 -11.40 61.88
C THR A 365 80.01 -11.59 63.34
N ASN A 366 80.83 -12.34 64.08
CA ASN A 366 80.65 -12.56 65.51
C ASN A 366 81.50 -11.56 66.29
N ILE A 367 80.88 -10.78 67.17
CA ILE A 367 81.54 -9.79 68.03
C ILE A 367 81.26 -10.07 69.51
N HIS A 368 82.12 -9.57 70.39
CA HIS A 368 81.85 -9.47 71.83
C HIS A 368 81.40 -8.04 72.15
N PRO A 369 80.10 -7.78 72.40
CA PRO A 369 79.63 -6.46 72.81
C PRO A 369 80.00 -6.20 74.27
N GLY A 370 80.76 -5.14 74.56
CA GLY A 370 81.13 -4.76 75.92
C GLY A 370 82.64 -4.72 76.15
N LYS A 371 83.07 -4.58 77.42
CA LYS A 371 84.49 -4.48 77.78
C LYS A 371 85.09 -5.86 78.05
N SER A 372 86.39 -6.01 77.82
CA SER A 372 87.18 -7.14 78.30
C SER A 372 87.85 -6.81 79.63
N HIS A 373 88.04 -7.82 80.48
CA HIS A 373 88.76 -7.70 81.75
C HIS A 373 90.00 -8.58 81.77
N ASP A 374 91.14 -7.94 82.01
CA ASP A 374 92.44 -8.57 82.25
C ASP A 374 92.78 -8.45 83.75
N ASN A 375 93.24 -9.54 84.36
CA ASN A 375 93.66 -9.54 85.76
C ASN A 375 95.15 -9.16 85.86
N GLU A 376 95.46 -7.89 86.19
CA GLU A 376 96.82 -7.41 86.46
C GLU A 376 97.24 -7.66 87.93
N LEU A 377 98.49 -8.12 88.13
CA LEU A 377 99.20 -8.17 89.42
C LEU A 377 100.13 -6.95 89.53
N ASP A 378 100.04 -6.25 90.66
CA ASP A 378 100.75 -5.01 90.99
C ASP A 378 102.18 -5.25 91.51
N SER A 379 103.18 -4.52 90.99
CA SER A 379 104.38 -4.11 91.77
C SER A 379 105.26 -3.10 91.01
N SER A 380 105.45 -1.94 91.64
CA SER A 380 106.50 -0.94 91.42
C SER A 380 107.93 -1.51 91.46
N PHE A 381 108.77 -1.22 90.45
CA PHE A 381 110.17 -0.75 90.56
C PHE A 381 110.74 -0.50 89.15
N GLY A 382 111.51 0.57 88.98
CA GLY A 382 111.98 1.06 87.67
C GLY A 382 113.27 0.41 87.13
N ALA A 383 113.50 0.78 85.86
CA ALA A 383 114.74 0.72 85.07
C ALA A 383 115.11 -0.57 84.30
N SER A 384 115.38 -0.34 83.01
CA SER A 384 115.85 -1.20 81.94
C SER A 384 117.01 -2.15 82.29
N ILE A 385 117.02 -3.36 81.70
CA ILE A 385 118.08 -3.93 80.81
C ILE A 385 117.83 -5.46 80.59
N VAL A 386 117.74 -5.83 79.31
CA VAL A 386 118.24 -7.01 78.57
C VAL A 386 118.51 -8.38 79.27
N ARG A 387 117.88 -9.42 78.68
CA ARG A 387 118.24 -10.85 78.49
C ARG A 387 119.09 -11.59 79.56
N ILE A 388 118.63 -12.78 79.97
CA ILE A 388 119.18 -14.12 79.59
C ILE A 388 118.47 -15.24 80.39
N LEU A 389 118.19 -16.33 79.67
CA LEU A 389 118.00 -17.75 80.01
C LEU A 389 117.78 -18.20 81.48
N SER A 390 116.79 -19.10 81.60
CA SER A 390 116.80 -20.35 82.36
C SER A 390 117.01 -20.28 83.88
N LEU A 391 115.92 -20.38 84.64
CA LEU A 391 115.55 -21.58 85.42
C LEU A 391 114.21 -21.29 86.13
N GLY A 392 113.34 -22.30 86.14
CA GLY A 392 111.91 -22.13 86.35
C GLY A 392 111.49 -21.73 87.76
N ILE A 393 110.32 -21.09 87.82
CA ILE A 393 109.22 -21.37 88.74
C ILE A 393 107.92 -21.14 87.93
N VAL A 394 106.98 -22.08 88.05
CA VAL A 394 105.65 -22.04 87.44
C VAL A 394 104.84 -20.91 88.07
N SER A 395 104.35 -19.98 87.25
CA SER A 395 103.22 -19.11 87.60
C SER A 395 102.15 -19.26 86.52
N LYS A 396 101.04 -19.92 86.87
CA LYS A 396 99.83 -20.03 86.03
C LYS A 396 99.37 -18.62 85.64
N LYS A 397 99.41 -18.29 84.34
CA LYS A 397 98.71 -17.12 83.78
C LYS A 397 97.24 -17.51 83.60
N THR A 398 96.35 -16.94 84.40
CA THR A 398 94.90 -16.99 84.19
C THR A 398 94.54 -16.01 83.06
N SER A 399 93.91 -16.51 82.00
CA SER A 399 93.43 -15.74 80.83
C SER A 399 92.26 -14.81 81.21
N GLY A 400 92.30 -13.55 80.73
CA GLY A 400 91.19 -12.60 80.86
C GLY A 400 89.90 -13.05 80.13
N PHE A 401 88.78 -12.38 80.40
CA PHE A 401 87.46 -12.78 79.89
C PHE A 401 86.64 -11.60 79.34
N TRP A 402 85.71 -11.91 78.44
CA TRP A 402 84.73 -10.96 77.90
C TRP A 402 83.52 -10.85 78.83
N GLU A 403 83.15 -9.64 79.24
CA GLU A 403 82.02 -9.42 80.15
C GLU A 403 80.70 -9.95 79.58
N CYS A 404 80.51 -9.89 78.25
CA CYS A 404 79.27 -10.29 77.56
C CYS A 404 78.86 -11.75 77.76
N CYS A 405 79.84 -12.64 77.88
CA CYS A 405 79.59 -14.10 77.86
C CYS A 405 80.52 -14.89 78.77
N GLN A 406 81.44 -14.21 79.47
CA GLN A 406 82.41 -14.80 80.39
C GLN A 406 83.36 -15.82 79.72
N LYS A 407 83.45 -15.81 78.38
CA LYS A 407 84.42 -16.62 77.64
C LYS A 407 85.80 -15.97 77.66
N GLN A 408 86.85 -16.78 77.48
CA GLN A 408 88.24 -16.31 77.40
C GLN A 408 88.45 -15.31 76.26
N LEU A 409 89.45 -14.43 76.39
CA LEU A 409 89.68 -13.35 75.44
C LEU A 409 89.91 -13.78 73.99
N ASP A 410 90.46 -14.97 73.77
CA ASP A 410 90.73 -15.59 72.47
C ASP A 410 89.51 -16.33 71.86
N SER A 411 88.36 -16.31 72.55
CA SER A 411 87.13 -16.96 72.06
C SER A 411 86.43 -16.17 70.96
N GLU A 412 85.75 -16.88 70.06
CA GLU A 412 84.87 -16.27 69.06
C GLU A 412 83.74 -15.43 69.70
N GLY A 413 83.39 -14.34 69.02
CA GLY A 413 82.38 -13.38 69.45
C GLY A 413 81.06 -14.00 69.92
N CYS A 414 80.52 -13.48 71.02
CA CYS A 414 79.30 -14.01 71.65
C CYS A 414 77.99 -13.55 70.99
N LYS A 415 78.03 -12.54 70.11
CA LYS A 415 76.86 -11.98 69.41
C LYS A 415 77.13 -11.88 67.91
N LYS A 416 76.20 -12.39 67.11
CA LYS A 416 76.21 -12.28 65.65
C LYS A 416 75.62 -10.93 65.22
N VAL A 417 76.32 -10.20 64.37
CA VAL A 417 75.87 -8.91 63.81
C VAL A 417 76.27 -8.78 62.34
N TYR A 418 75.58 -7.92 61.59
CA TYR A 418 75.98 -7.58 60.22
C TYR A 418 76.76 -6.27 60.19
N THR A 419 77.88 -6.24 59.48
CA THR A 419 78.76 -5.06 59.37
C THR A 419 78.06 -3.83 58.81
N CYS A 420 76.97 -3.98 58.05
CA CYS A 420 76.21 -2.85 57.51
C CYS A 420 75.50 -2.00 58.58
N CYS A 421 75.16 -2.55 59.75
CA CYS A 421 74.28 -1.88 60.70
C CYS A 421 74.40 -2.34 62.16
N GLU A 422 75.27 -3.32 62.45
CA GLU A 422 75.49 -3.91 63.77
C GLU A 422 74.26 -4.56 64.43
N LYS A 423 73.21 -4.85 63.64
CA LYS A 423 72.01 -5.59 64.06
C LYS A 423 72.10 -7.06 63.66
N ASN A 424 71.27 -7.89 64.29
CA ASN A 424 71.29 -9.36 64.13
C ASN A 424 70.18 -9.90 63.21
N ASN A 425 68.97 -9.32 63.22
CA ASN A 425 67.79 -9.94 62.61
C ASN A 425 67.01 -9.04 61.63
N ASP A 426 66.90 -7.73 61.88
CA ASP A 426 66.16 -6.82 60.99
C ASP A 426 67.11 -6.30 59.91
N GLY A 427 66.91 -6.72 58.66
CA GLY A 427 67.71 -6.29 57.51
C GLY A 427 67.89 -4.76 57.45
N CYS A 428 69.03 -4.30 56.92
CA CYS A 428 69.41 -2.87 56.93
C CYS A 428 69.15 -2.16 55.60
N GLN A 429 68.90 -2.90 54.52
CA GLN A 429 68.66 -2.37 53.18
C GLN A 429 67.46 -3.07 52.53
N GLN A 430 66.88 -2.44 51.51
CA GLN A 430 65.74 -2.96 50.78
C GLN A 430 66.11 -3.12 49.30
N LYS A 431 65.55 -4.14 48.65
CA LYS A 431 65.58 -4.32 47.19
C LYS A 431 64.32 -5.03 46.73
N TYR A 432 63.91 -4.80 45.49
CA TYR A 432 62.81 -5.56 44.88
C TYR A 432 63.25 -6.98 44.53
N ASP A 433 62.43 -7.99 44.81
CA ASP A 433 62.80 -9.37 44.48
C ASP A 433 62.63 -9.73 43.00
N CYS A 434 61.92 -8.92 42.20
CA CYS A 434 61.83 -9.13 40.74
C CYS A 434 63.18 -8.90 40.02
N CYS A 435 63.97 -7.93 40.47
CA CYS A 435 65.11 -7.40 39.70
C CYS A 435 66.34 -7.08 40.55
N GLU A 436 66.24 -7.23 41.87
CA GLU A 436 67.26 -6.84 42.84
C GLU A 436 67.65 -5.35 42.85
N CYS A 437 66.89 -4.50 42.16
CA CYS A 437 67.13 -3.05 42.14
C CYS A 437 66.74 -2.37 43.47
N SER A 438 67.34 -1.19 43.69
CA SER A 438 67.00 -0.28 44.79
C SER A 438 65.52 0.15 44.76
N PRO A 439 64.90 0.48 45.91
CA PRO A 439 63.55 1.05 45.98
C PRO A 439 63.35 2.31 45.12
N ASP A 440 64.43 3.07 44.88
CA ASP A 440 64.40 4.30 44.06
C ASP A 440 64.35 4.03 42.55
N ASN A 441 64.37 2.76 42.12
CA ASN A 441 64.26 2.39 40.71
C ASN A 441 62.79 2.41 40.25
N ASN A 442 62.50 3.08 39.13
CA ASN A 442 61.15 3.33 38.62
C ASN A 442 60.34 2.06 38.26
N GLY A 443 60.97 0.91 38.02
CA GLY A 443 60.26 -0.33 37.67
C GLY A 443 61.13 -1.31 36.88
N CYS A 444 60.90 -2.60 37.06
CA CYS A 444 61.57 -3.67 36.31
C CYS A 444 60.74 -4.18 35.11
N GLU A 445 59.45 -3.87 35.06
CA GLU A 445 58.52 -4.27 34.00
C GLU A 445 57.58 -3.12 33.59
N LYS A 446 56.87 -3.29 32.47
CA LYS A 446 55.89 -2.34 31.95
C LYS A 446 54.50 -2.93 31.87
N LYS A 447 53.50 -2.18 32.32
CA LYS A 447 52.08 -2.51 32.18
C LYS A 447 51.27 -1.30 31.73
N PHE A 448 50.09 -1.51 31.14
CA PHE A 448 49.19 -0.41 30.80
C PHE A 448 48.41 0.05 32.02
N GLY A 449 48.51 1.34 32.36
CA GLY A 449 47.84 1.89 33.54
C GLY A 449 46.29 1.90 33.49
N CYS A 450 45.67 1.44 32.39
CA CYS A 450 44.21 1.31 32.30
C CYS A 450 43.69 -0.06 32.77
N CYS A 451 44.52 -1.11 32.71
CA CYS A 451 44.08 -2.49 32.91
C CYS A 451 45.12 -3.39 33.59
N ASP A 452 46.29 -2.85 33.92
CA ASP A 452 47.43 -3.58 34.48
C ASP A 452 47.96 -4.75 33.62
N GLU A 453 47.57 -4.81 32.35
CA GLU A 453 48.02 -5.83 31.40
C GLU A 453 49.43 -5.55 30.87
N SER A 454 50.09 -6.62 30.41
CA SER A 454 51.39 -6.57 29.75
C SER A 454 51.39 -5.67 28.50
N TYR A 455 52.56 -5.12 28.17
CA TYR A 455 52.77 -4.32 26.95
C TYR A 455 52.46 -5.06 25.63
N THR A 456 52.32 -6.39 25.67
CA THR A 456 51.91 -7.21 24.51
C THR A 456 50.39 -7.23 24.28
N ASN A 457 49.59 -6.73 25.22
CA ASN A 457 48.14 -6.66 25.10
C ASN A 457 47.73 -5.56 24.10
N LYS A 458 46.86 -5.90 23.15
CA LYS A 458 46.50 -5.02 22.01
C LYS A 458 45.58 -3.83 22.39
N GLY A 459 44.95 -3.84 23.56
CA GLY A 459 44.08 -2.75 24.01
C GLY A 459 43.05 -3.19 25.04
N CYS A 460 42.83 -2.38 26.07
CA CYS A 460 41.85 -2.61 27.14
C CYS A 460 40.45 -2.04 26.84
N GLN A 461 40.33 -1.23 25.78
CA GLN A 461 39.09 -0.57 25.39
C GLN A 461 38.91 -0.61 23.87
N SER A 462 37.70 -0.92 23.42
CA SER A 462 37.31 -0.85 22.01
C SER A 462 36.58 0.46 21.72
N ILE A 463 37.04 1.18 20.69
CA ILE A 463 36.43 2.43 20.22
C ILE A 463 36.28 2.40 18.70
N TYR A 464 35.44 3.27 18.17
CA TYR A 464 35.37 3.54 16.74
C TYR A 464 36.48 4.51 16.32
N GLU A 465 37.26 4.14 15.30
CA GLU A 465 38.48 4.88 14.92
C GLU A 465 38.21 6.34 14.54
N ILE A 466 37.10 6.64 13.86
CA ILE A 466 36.84 8.00 13.36
C ILE A 466 36.15 8.84 14.44
N CYS A 467 35.04 8.36 15.00
CA CYS A 467 34.26 9.16 15.96
C CYS A 467 34.78 9.11 17.41
N LYS A 468 35.70 8.19 17.74
CA LYS A 468 36.31 7.99 19.07
C LYS A 468 35.35 7.63 20.21
N HIS A 469 34.08 7.37 19.92
CA HIS A 469 33.14 6.81 20.89
C HIS A 469 33.46 5.34 21.18
N LYS A 470 33.09 4.90 22.38
CA LYS A 470 33.20 3.48 22.75
C LYS A 470 32.12 2.66 22.06
N VAL A 471 32.36 1.37 21.94
CA VAL A 471 31.43 0.43 21.27
C VAL A 471 30.06 0.35 21.98
N ASP A 472 30.03 0.61 23.29
CA ASP A 472 28.84 0.59 24.14
C ASP A 472 28.14 1.96 24.30
N GLU A 473 28.66 3.01 23.64
CA GLU A 473 28.05 4.35 23.66
C GLU A 473 27.01 4.52 22.54
N ASP A 474 26.06 5.42 22.76
CA ASP A 474 25.03 5.77 21.78
C ASP A 474 25.66 6.24 20.45
N THR A 475 25.05 5.82 19.35
CA THR A 475 25.45 6.15 17.97
C THR A 475 25.62 7.65 17.74
N CYS A 476 26.63 8.05 16.96
CA CYS A 476 27.01 9.46 16.83
C CYS A 476 26.54 10.16 15.55
N ILE A 477 26.02 9.43 14.57
CA ILE A 477 25.57 10.02 13.30
C ILE A 477 24.38 9.25 12.71
N MET A 478 23.54 9.97 11.99
CA MET A 478 22.53 9.40 11.10
C MET A 478 23.08 9.37 9.67
N VAL A 479 23.12 8.20 9.04
CA VAL A 479 23.55 8.02 7.65
C VAL A 479 22.43 7.44 6.81
N CYS A 480 22.45 7.71 5.51
CA CYS A 480 21.54 7.07 4.58
C CYS A 480 22.02 5.64 4.27
N LYS A 481 21.14 4.65 4.40
CA LYS A 481 21.43 3.23 4.08
C LYS A 481 21.86 2.98 2.64
N GLU A 482 21.56 3.91 1.73
CA GLU A 482 21.76 3.72 0.29
C GLU A 482 23.04 4.35 -0.25
N CYS A 483 23.45 5.51 0.30
CA CYS A 483 24.64 6.22 -0.16
C CYS A 483 25.72 6.38 0.90
N GLU A 484 25.45 5.91 2.13
CA GLU A 484 26.33 5.97 3.30
C GLU A 484 26.77 7.39 3.70
N GLN A 485 26.14 8.42 3.11
CA GLN A 485 26.40 9.81 3.43
C GLN A 485 25.60 10.25 4.66
N PRO A 486 26.11 11.23 5.45
CA PRO A 486 25.38 11.80 6.57
C PRO A 486 24.03 12.42 6.15
N ALA A 487 22.99 12.24 6.96
CA ALA A 487 21.63 12.69 6.67
C ALA A 487 21.48 14.22 6.50
N ASN A 488 22.46 15.01 6.97
CA ASN A 488 22.49 16.47 6.83
C ASN A 488 23.22 16.95 5.56
N THR A 489 23.69 16.04 4.71
CA THR A 489 24.31 16.36 3.41
C THR A 489 23.28 16.33 2.28
N LYS A 490 23.70 16.69 1.07
CA LYS A 490 22.85 16.61 -0.13
C LYS A 490 22.30 15.17 -0.29
N GLY A 491 20.99 15.05 -0.45
CA GLY A 491 20.31 13.77 -0.62
C GLY A 491 20.78 12.99 -1.84
N CYS A 492 20.76 11.66 -1.75
CA CYS A 492 21.10 10.76 -2.87
C CYS A 492 19.93 10.47 -3.82
N LYS A 493 18.73 10.94 -3.49
CA LYS A 493 17.50 10.79 -4.29
C LYS A 493 16.83 12.13 -4.47
N GLU A 494 16.01 12.22 -5.51
CA GLU A 494 15.07 13.30 -5.69
C GLU A 494 13.65 12.82 -5.40
N ARG A 495 12.88 13.66 -4.71
CA ARG A 495 11.44 13.46 -4.50
C ARG A 495 10.68 14.72 -4.82
N CYS A 496 9.37 14.60 -5.00
CA CYS A 496 8.54 15.78 -5.17
C CYS A 496 8.51 16.61 -3.88
N LYS A 497 8.81 17.90 -3.99
CA LYS A 497 8.77 18.85 -2.88
C LYS A 497 7.38 19.01 -2.28
N GLN A 498 6.32 18.86 -3.09
CA GLN A 498 4.93 19.03 -2.65
C GLN A 498 4.39 17.78 -1.94
N CYS A 499 4.31 16.63 -2.63
CA CYS A 499 3.71 15.42 -2.06
C CYS A 499 4.72 14.43 -1.43
N LYS A 500 6.02 14.76 -1.42
CA LYS A 500 7.12 13.97 -0.81
C LYS A 500 7.29 12.54 -1.36
N LYS A 501 6.65 12.22 -2.47
CA LYS A 501 6.75 10.94 -3.20
C LYS A 501 7.91 10.92 -4.19
N ALA A 502 8.38 9.72 -4.53
CA ALA A 502 9.40 9.56 -5.57
C ALA A 502 8.88 10.06 -6.93
N LEU A 503 9.77 10.59 -7.78
CA LEU A 503 9.34 11.14 -9.08
C LEU A 503 8.73 10.10 -10.01
N THR A 504 9.04 8.82 -9.79
CA THR A 504 8.50 7.65 -10.49
C THR A 504 7.08 7.28 -10.08
N GLU A 505 6.53 7.88 -9.02
CA GLU A 505 5.17 7.63 -8.56
C GLU A 505 4.16 8.61 -9.21
N LYS A 506 2.85 8.36 -9.02
CA LYS A 506 1.76 9.24 -9.50
C LYS A 506 1.93 10.67 -8.95
N GLY A 507 1.86 11.66 -9.84
CA GLY A 507 2.12 13.06 -9.54
C GLY A 507 1.11 13.73 -8.60
N CYS A 508 1.48 14.90 -8.05
CA CYS A 508 0.58 15.69 -7.20
C CYS A 508 -0.41 16.47 -8.09
N SER A 509 -1.73 16.36 -7.80
CA SER A 509 -2.83 16.75 -8.69
C SER A 509 -2.87 18.21 -9.16
N SER A 510 -2.13 19.13 -8.52
CA SER A 510 -2.13 20.56 -8.81
C SER A 510 -1.20 21.02 -9.94
N ILE A 511 -0.28 20.17 -10.40
CA ILE A 511 0.74 20.54 -11.40
C ILE A 511 0.47 19.79 -12.71
N PRO A 512 0.36 20.43 -13.88
CA PRO A 512 0.14 19.70 -15.13
C PRO A 512 1.40 19.01 -15.67
N HIS A 513 1.22 17.93 -16.45
CA HIS A 513 2.30 17.34 -17.24
C HIS A 513 2.78 18.28 -18.35
N GLU A 514 4.03 18.08 -18.82
CA GLU A 514 4.57 18.75 -20.00
C GLU A 514 5.14 17.71 -20.94
N PHE A 515 4.34 17.33 -21.95
CA PHE A 515 4.72 16.35 -22.95
C PHE A 515 5.43 17.03 -24.13
N ILE A 516 6.53 16.45 -24.60
CA ILE A 516 7.15 16.84 -25.88
C ILE A 516 6.53 15.97 -26.96
N CYS A 517 5.83 16.58 -27.90
CA CYS A 517 5.59 15.95 -29.20
C CYS A 517 6.89 16.06 -30.00
N ASN A 518 7.47 14.92 -30.36
CA ASN A 518 8.59 14.86 -31.31
C ASN A 518 8.09 15.04 -32.73
#